data_AF-A0A2J7QG56-F1
#
_entry.id   AF-A0A2J7QG56-F1
#
_cell.length_a   1.000
_cell.length_b   1.000
_cell.length_c   1.000
_cell.angle_alpha   90.00
_cell.angle_beta   90.00
_cell.angle_gamma   90.00
#
_symmetry.space_group_name_H-M   'P 1'
#
loop_
_entity.id
_entity.type
_entity.pdbx_description
1 polymer ?
#
loop_
_entity_poly.entity_id
_entity_poly.type
_entity_poly.pdbx_seq_one_letter_code
_entity_poly.pdbx_strand_id
1 'polypeptide(L)'
;MYNRLLEHLNSNNMLVKEQFGFRKDLTTEKATYELTNDILSALNDRLIVGGIFCDLAKAFDCVNHDILLSKLNFYGITGKANEWIKSYLKNRYQRVEINNKNSSHNAFSNWGIIKHGVPQGSILGPLLFLLYINDLSKTINNKSKPILYADDTSIIFKNSKFENFKNDINIVFEALNRWFEANLLSLNFDKTHYISFTTKNNHQIDLDISYANKLICKVLDTKFLGIHVDSTLSWKIHIEQIIPKLNAACYAMRSIKPFMSQETLKMVYHAYFHSIMNYGLIFWGNSSHSVIIFKIQKNIIRIITGCRSRDSCRELFKKLKILPLQSQYILSLLLFVVYNKDKFKLNSDVYNMNTRQKYNFHLPSSTLSVYQKGVYFTGIKVFNNLPQSIKNLGNDTKKFKSELKNYLHAHSFYSLDEYFNVNRE
;
A
#
# COMPACT_ATOMS: atom_id res chain seq x y z
N MET A 1 -16.36 -23.25 7.21
CA MET A 1 -15.57 -22.89 8.41
C MET A 1 -15.02 -21.46 8.33
N TYR A 2 -14.25 -21.11 7.29
CA TYR A 2 -13.65 -19.77 7.13
C TYR A 2 -14.64 -18.62 7.36
N ASN A 3 -15.78 -18.59 6.65
CA ASN A 3 -16.78 -17.52 6.78
C ASN A 3 -17.27 -17.35 8.23
N ARG A 4 -17.59 -18.47 8.92
CA ARG A 4 -18.04 -18.46 10.32
C ARG A 4 -16.97 -17.91 11.26
N LEU A 5 -15.71 -18.27 11.03
CA LEU A 5 -14.58 -17.78 11.85
C LEU A 5 -14.35 -16.29 11.61
N LEU A 6 -14.39 -15.86 10.35
CA LEU A 6 -14.24 -14.46 9.98
C LEU A 6 -15.38 -13.60 10.55
N GLU A 7 -16.62 -14.07 10.49
CA GLU A 7 -17.77 -13.42 11.12
C GLU A 7 -17.56 -13.28 12.63
N HIS A 8 -17.18 -14.36 13.33
CA HIS A 8 -16.87 -14.32 14.77
C HIS A 8 -15.79 -13.29 15.12
N LEU A 9 -14.68 -13.28 14.36
CA LEU A 9 -13.58 -12.34 14.61
C LEU A 9 -13.99 -10.88 14.38
N ASN A 10 -14.79 -10.62 13.34
CA ASN A 10 -15.27 -9.28 13.01
C ASN A 10 -16.33 -8.79 14.01
N SER A 11 -17.32 -9.62 14.35
CA SER A 11 -18.38 -9.27 15.30
C SER A 11 -17.83 -8.92 16.69
N ASN A 12 -16.71 -9.53 17.09
CA ASN A 12 -16.06 -9.29 18.37
C ASN A 12 -14.87 -8.33 18.31
N ASN A 13 -14.61 -7.69 17.14
CA ASN A 13 -13.48 -6.79 16.92
C ASN A 13 -12.13 -7.34 17.41
N MET A 14 -11.88 -8.64 17.20
CA MET A 14 -10.72 -9.34 17.78
C MET A 14 -9.41 -9.02 17.06
N LEU A 15 -9.47 -8.68 15.77
CA LEU A 15 -8.29 -8.34 14.97
C LEU A 15 -7.88 -6.88 15.19
N VAL A 16 -6.61 -6.67 15.48
CA VAL A 16 -6.02 -5.35 15.75
C VAL A 16 -6.16 -4.41 14.56
N LYS A 17 -6.31 -3.10 14.81
CA LYS A 17 -6.61 -2.11 13.77
C LYS A 17 -5.41 -1.86 12.84
N GLU A 18 -4.22 -2.16 13.33
CA GLU A 18 -2.93 -2.02 12.64
C GLU A 18 -2.68 -3.10 11.60
N GLN A 19 -3.50 -4.16 11.57
CA GLN A 19 -3.42 -5.23 10.58
C GLN A 19 -4.31 -4.94 9.38
N PHE A 20 -3.68 -4.79 8.21
CA PHE A 20 -4.31 -4.51 6.91
C PHE A 20 -4.33 -5.72 5.97
N GLY A 21 -3.45 -6.70 6.20
CA GLY A 21 -3.34 -7.88 5.35
C GLY A 21 -4.56 -8.80 5.48
N PHE A 22 -4.98 -9.40 4.35
CA PHE A 22 -6.06 -10.39 4.26
C PHE A 22 -7.39 -10.02 4.93
N ARG A 23 -7.67 -8.72 5.08
CA ARG A 23 -8.90 -8.22 5.68
C ARG A 23 -9.77 -7.54 4.64
N LYS A 24 -11.09 -7.73 4.79
CA LYS A 24 -12.06 -7.09 3.92
C LYS A 24 -11.94 -5.56 4.02
N ASP A 25 -11.99 -4.89 2.88
CA ASP A 25 -11.94 -3.43 2.75
C ASP A 25 -10.65 -2.77 3.28
N LEU A 26 -9.61 -3.54 3.59
CA LEU A 26 -8.26 -3.06 3.89
C LEU A 26 -7.33 -3.44 2.74
N THR A 27 -6.83 -2.42 2.05
CA THR A 27 -5.97 -2.58 0.87
C THR A 27 -4.53 -2.20 1.18
N THR A 28 -3.60 -2.59 0.30
CA THR A 28 -2.21 -2.11 0.36
C THR A 28 -2.16 -0.58 0.33
N GLU A 29 -3.01 0.07 -0.47
CA GLU A 29 -3.14 1.53 -0.51
C GLU A 29 -3.53 2.13 0.85
N LYS A 30 -4.42 1.50 1.63
CA LYS A 30 -4.76 2.02 2.97
C LYS A 30 -3.57 1.91 3.94
N ALA A 31 -2.84 0.81 3.91
CA ALA A 31 -1.64 0.62 4.74
C ALA A 31 -0.53 1.61 4.37
N THR A 32 -0.28 1.80 3.07
CA THR A 32 0.67 2.80 2.57
C THR A 32 0.23 4.22 2.90
N TYR A 33 -1.07 4.52 2.82
CA TYR A 33 -1.60 5.81 3.21
C TYR A 33 -1.33 6.08 4.69
N GLU A 34 -1.61 5.14 5.59
CA GLU A 34 -1.29 5.31 7.01
C GLU A 34 0.20 5.58 7.22
N LEU A 35 1.08 4.75 6.63
CA LEU A 35 2.53 4.89 6.74
C LEU A 35 2.99 6.28 6.29
N THR A 36 2.64 6.65 5.06
CA THR A 36 3.10 7.89 4.44
C THR A 36 2.49 9.13 5.09
N ASN A 37 1.21 9.09 5.45
CA ASN A 37 0.54 10.21 6.10
C ASN A 37 1.12 10.47 7.50
N ASP A 38 1.43 9.44 8.27
CA ASP A 38 2.08 9.61 9.58
C ASP A 38 3.47 10.20 9.45
N ILE A 39 4.28 9.72 8.50
CA ILE A 39 5.62 10.25 8.23
C ILE A 39 5.52 11.72 7.83
N LEU A 40 4.65 12.04 6.86
CA LEU A 40 4.49 13.40 6.37
C LEU A 40 3.97 14.35 7.45
N SER A 41 3.01 13.91 8.27
CA SER A 41 2.50 14.71 9.39
C SER A 41 3.61 14.98 10.43
N ALA A 42 4.37 13.95 10.81
CA ALA A 42 5.44 14.11 11.78
C ALA A 42 6.57 15.02 11.25
N LEU A 43 6.90 14.93 9.96
CA LEU A 43 7.84 15.86 9.31
C LEU A 43 7.30 17.30 9.28
N ASN A 44 6.00 17.49 9.04
CA ASN A 44 5.36 18.80 9.09
C ASN A 44 5.41 19.41 10.50
N ASP A 45 5.30 18.56 11.53
CA ASP A 45 5.40 18.93 12.95
C ASP A 45 6.88 19.07 13.41
N ARG A 46 7.84 18.98 12.48
CA ARG A 46 9.29 19.09 12.73
C ARG A 46 9.82 18.03 13.70
N LEU A 47 9.18 16.87 13.76
CA LEU A 47 9.65 15.73 14.53
C LEU A 47 10.73 14.96 13.77
N ILE A 48 11.56 14.25 14.52
CA ILE A 48 12.44 13.22 14.01
C ILE A 48 11.60 11.99 13.67
N VAL A 49 11.80 11.41 12.48
CA VAL A 49 10.99 10.28 11.99
C VAL A 49 11.90 9.18 11.45
N GLY A 50 11.59 7.94 11.80
CA GLY A 50 12.23 6.77 11.23
C GLY A 50 11.27 5.60 11.09
N GLY A 51 11.60 4.67 10.22
CA GLY A 51 10.83 3.45 9.99
C GLY A 51 11.73 2.22 9.99
N ILE A 52 11.29 1.16 10.66
CA ILE A 52 11.88 -0.18 10.54
C ILE A 52 10.92 -1.03 9.72
N PHE A 53 11.44 -1.62 8.64
CA PHE A 53 10.71 -2.47 7.71
C PHE A 53 11.24 -3.90 7.87
N CYS A 54 10.48 -4.73 8.58
CA CYS A 54 10.86 -6.07 8.96
C CYS A 54 10.55 -7.07 7.86
N ASP A 55 11.49 -7.99 7.61
CA ASP A 55 11.29 -9.16 6.76
C ASP A 55 11.35 -10.41 7.65
N LEU A 56 10.29 -11.22 7.63
CA LEU A 56 10.23 -12.46 8.41
C LEU A 56 10.73 -13.65 7.58
N ALA A 57 11.62 -14.45 8.16
CA ALA A 57 12.14 -15.64 7.51
C ALA A 57 11.05 -16.73 7.46
N LYS A 58 10.48 -16.95 6.26
CA LYS A 58 9.48 -18.00 5.97
C LYS A 58 8.32 -18.00 6.97
N ALA A 59 7.72 -16.84 7.21
CA ALA A 59 6.73 -16.62 8.28
C ALA A 59 5.61 -17.67 8.32
N PHE A 60 5.03 -18.00 7.16
CA PHE A 60 3.96 -18.99 7.03
C PHE A 60 4.40 -20.42 7.34
N ASP A 61 5.66 -20.76 7.09
CA ASP A 61 6.21 -22.11 7.29
C ASP A 61 6.71 -22.30 8.74
N CYS A 62 7.02 -21.21 9.44
CA CYS A 62 7.53 -21.21 10.81
C CYS A 62 6.43 -21.22 11.88
N VAL A 63 5.14 -21.10 11.51
CA VAL A 63 4.03 -21.04 12.47
C VAL A 63 4.01 -22.30 13.35
N ASN A 64 4.23 -22.17 14.65
CA ASN A 64 4.15 -23.30 15.55
C ASN A 64 2.69 -23.69 15.83
N HIS A 65 2.37 -24.97 15.68
CA HIS A 65 0.99 -25.46 15.82
C HIS A 65 0.46 -25.34 17.24
N ASP A 66 1.28 -25.61 18.27
CA ASP A 66 0.83 -25.58 19.66
C ASP A 66 0.60 -24.15 20.15
N ILE A 67 1.48 -23.22 19.78
CA ILE A 67 1.30 -21.78 20.03
C ILE A 67 0.04 -21.28 19.31
N LEU A 68 -0.13 -21.65 18.04
CA LEU A 68 -1.32 -21.27 17.27
C LEU A 68 -2.61 -21.76 17.94
N LEU A 69 -2.69 -23.05 18.30
CA LEU A 69 -3.87 -23.63 18.96
C LEU A 69 -4.17 -22.97 20.31
N SER A 70 -3.13 -22.58 21.06
CA SER A 70 -3.26 -21.85 22.32
C SER A 70 -3.80 -20.43 22.09
N LYS A 71 -3.31 -19.72 21.07
CA LYS A 71 -3.84 -18.41 20.67
C LYS A 71 -5.28 -18.49 20.19
N LEU A 72 -5.63 -19.52 19.42
CA LEU A 72 -7.02 -19.76 18.99
C LEU A 72 -7.95 -19.93 20.19
N ASN A 73 -7.52 -20.67 21.22
CA ASN A 73 -8.26 -20.81 22.47
C ASN A 73 -8.46 -19.44 23.16
N PHE A 74 -7.42 -18.61 23.22
CA PHE A 74 -7.51 -17.24 23.75
C PHE A 74 -8.51 -16.36 22.99
N TYR A 75 -8.66 -16.55 21.67
CA TYR A 75 -9.68 -15.86 20.86
C TYR A 75 -11.08 -16.49 20.93
N GLY A 76 -11.31 -17.42 21.86
CA GLY A 76 -12.60 -18.08 22.07
C GLY A 76 -12.93 -19.17 21.05
N ILE A 77 -11.95 -19.62 20.25
CA ILE A 77 -12.11 -20.74 19.33
C ILE A 77 -11.75 -22.02 20.10
N THR A 78 -12.78 -22.64 20.71
CA THR A 78 -12.64 -23.75 21.66
C THR A 78 -13.43 -24.99 21.23
N GLY A 79 -13.28 -26.09 21.98
CA GLY A 79 -14.01 -27.35 21.76
C GLY A 79 -13.80 -27.93 20.36
N LYS A 80 -14.90 -28.38 19.74
CA LYS A 80 -14.90 -29.04 18.42
C LYS A 80 -14.23 -28.21 17.32
N ALA A 81 -14.34 -26.88 17.37
CA ALA A 81 -13.73 -26.01 16.37
C ALA A 81 -12.20 -26.02 16.48
N ASN A 82 -11.66 -25.97 17.69
CA ASN A 82 -10.22 -26.05 17.95
C ASN A 82 -9.68 -27.44 17.59
N GLU A 83 -10.39 -28.51 17.98
CA GLU A 83 -10.04 -29.88 17.62
C GLU A 83 -10.01 -30.11 16.11
N TRP A 84 -10.96 -29.52 15.38
CA TRP A 84 -10.98 -29.57 13.92
C TRP A 84 -9.77 -28.86 13.30
N ILE A 85 -9.38 -27.68 13.80
CA ILE A 85 -8.17 -26.97 13.34
C ILE A 85 -6.91 -27.78 13.69
N LYS A 86 -6.85 -28.38 14.88
CA LYS A 86 -5.76 -29.28 15.27
C LYS A 86 -5.63 -30.46 14.32
N SER A 87 -6.75 -31.08 13.95
CA SER A 87 -6.77 -32.15 12.94
C SER A 87 -6.34 -31.66 11.56
N TYR A 88 -6.67 -30.42 11.19
CA TYR A 88 -6.28 -29.83 9.89
C TYR A 88 -4.77 -29.60 9.77
N LEU A 89 -4.10 -29.28 10.88
CA LEU A 89 -2.66 -28.99 10.93
C LEU A 89 -1.79 -30.24 11.13
N LYS A 90 -2.29 -31.26 11.85
CA LYS A 90 -1.53 -32.48 12.16
C LYS A 90 -1.45 -33.48 11.00
N ASN A 91 -0.49 -34.40 11.10
CA ASN A 91 -0.29 -35.54 10.17
C ASN A 91 -0.17 -35.14 8.70
N ARG A 92 0.45 -33.99 8.44
CA ARG A 92 0.74 -33.53 7.09
C ARG A 92 2.15 -33.96 6.68
N TYR A 93 2.29 -34.29 5.40
CA TYR A 93 3.55 -34.73 4.80
C TYR A 93 3.84 -33.92 3.53
N GLN A 94 5.11 -33.71 3.24
CA GLN A 94 5.60 -33.07 2.02
C GLN A 94 6.71 -33.89 1.37
N ARG A 95 6.85 -33.78 0.05
CA ARG A 95 7.97 -34.32 -0.72
C ARG A 95 8.24 -33.42 -1.92
N VAL A 96 9.45 -33.48 -2.47
CA VAL A 96 9.83 -32.75 -3.68
C VAL A 96 9.66 -33.66 -4.89
N GLU A 97 9.06 -33.14 -5.95
CA GLU A 97 8.96 -33.79 -7.26
C GLU A 97 9.87 -33.02 -8.24
N ILE A 98 10.78 -33.75 -8.89
CA ILE A 98 11.62 -33.22 -9.95
C ILE A 98 11.09 -33.76 -11.29
N ASN A 99 10.47 -32.87 -12.05
CA ASN A 99 10.02 -33.16 -13.42
C ASN A 99 11.24 -33.15 -14.35
N ASN A 100 11.67 -34.33 -14.79
CA ASN A 100 12.73 -34.45 -15.77
C ASN A 100 12.10 -34.46 -17.18
N LYS A 101 12.25 -33.35 -17.92
CA LYS A 101 11.66 -33.20 -19.26
C LYS A 101 12.13 -34.23 -20.28
N ASN A 102 13.26 -34.90 -20.03
CA ASN A 102 13.88 -35.85 -20.95
C ASN A 102 13.63 -37.33 -20.58
N SER A 103 12.91 -37.61 -19.49
CA SER A 103 12.56 -38.98 -19.09
C SER A 103 11.10 -39.08 -18.71
N SER A 104 10.45 -40.20 -19.03
CA SER A 104 9.05 -40.49 -18.70
C SER A 104 8.75 -40.68 -17.20
N HIS A 105 9.76 -40.54 -16.33
CA HIS A 105 9.65 -40.72 -14.89
C HIS A 105 10.11 -39.47 -14.13
N ASN A 106 9.22 -39.00 -13.26
CA ASN A 106 9.53 -37.95 -12.29
C ASN A 106 10.26 -38.55 -11.10
N ALA A 107 11.29 -37.87 -10.61
CA ALA A 107 11.97 -38.29 -9.39
C ALA A 107 11.26 -37.68 -8.17
N PHE A 108 10.94 -38.52 -7.18
CA PHE A 108 10.30 -38.10 -5.94
C PHE A 108 11.25 -38.27 -4.76
N SER A 109 11.32 -37.28 -3.87
CA SER A 109 11.95 -37.47 -2.57
C SER A 109 11.08 -38.33 -1.64
N ASN A 110 11.67 -38.81 -0.55
CA ASN A 110 10.91 -39.41 0.55
C ASN A 110 9.93 -38.39 1.16
N TRP A 111 8.87 -38.92 1.78
CA TRP A 111 7.91 -38.11 2.53
C TRP A 111 8.53 -37.59 3.83
N GLY A 112 8.48 -36.28 4.03
CA GLY A 112 8.84 -35.61 5.28
C GLY A 112 7.61 -35.09 6.02
N ILE A 113 7.57 -35.23 7.35
CA ILE A 113 6.47 -34.73 8.19
C ILE A 113 6.57 -33.21 8.32
N ILE A 114 5.43 -32.52 8.19
CA ILE A 114 5.30 -31.08 8.43
C ILE A 114 4.97 -30.86 9.91
N LYS A 115 5.94 -30.32 10.67
CA LYS A 115 5.79 -30.02 12.10
C LYS A 115 5.38 -28.57 12.39
N HIS A 116 5.61 -27.68 11.44
CA HIS A 116 5.37 -26.25 11.56
C HIS A 116 4.75 -25.73 10.28
N GLY A 117 4.11 -24.57 10.40
CA GLY A 117 3.56 -23.82 9.29
C GLY A 117 2.09 -24.08 9.03
N VAL A 118 1.48 -23.16 8.29
CA VAL A 118 0.12 -23.31 7.77
C VAL A 118 0.17 -23.62 6.28
N PRO A 119 -0.76 -24.42 5.73
CA PRO A 119 -0.69 -24.81 4.33
C PRO A 119 -0.78 -23.60 3.39
N GLN A 120 0.28 -23.35 2.61
CA GLN A 120 0.30 -22.32 1.58
C GLN A 120 -0.74 -22.65 0.49
N GLY A 121 -1.43 -21.63 -0.01
CA GLY A 121 -2.54 -21.78 -0.97
C GLY A 121 -3.86 -22.23 -0.34
N SER A 122 -3.92 -22.47 0.98
CA SER A 122 -5.19 -22.74 1.66
C SER A 122 -5.95 -21.46 2.00
N ILE A 123 -7.28 -21.55 2.02
CA ILE A 123 -8.17 -20.43 2.36
C ILE A 123 -8.01 -20.05 3.85
N LEU A 124 -7.74 -21.01 4.73
CA LEU A 124 -7.61 -20.80 6.17
C LEU A 124 -6.21 -20.34 6.59
N GLY A 125 -5.15 -20.70 5.86
CA GLY A 125 -3.77 -20.38 6.20
C GLY A 125 -3.55 -18.89 6.52
N PRO A 126 -3.95 -17.96 5.63
CA PRO A 126 -3.86 -16.53 5.90
C PRO A 126 -4.55 -16.10 7.20
N LEU A 127 -5.75 -16.59 7.46
CA LEU A 127 -6.52 -16.22 8.65
C LEU A 127 -5.89 -16.76 9.95
N LEU A 128 -5.35 -17.98 9.91
CA LEU A 128 -4.63 -18.57 11.03
C LEU A 128 -3.33 -17.78 11.31
N PHE A 129 -2.61 -17.39 10.27
CA PHE A 129 -1.43 -16.54 10.41
C PHE A 129 -1.77 -15.17 11.00
N LEU A 130 -2.86 -14.54 10.54
CA LEU A 130 -3.33 -13.28 11.12
C LEU A 130 -3.55 -13.40 12.63
N LEU A 131 -4.22 -14.46 13.10
CA LEU A 131 -4.42 -14.70 14.53
C LEU A 131 -3.13 -14.98 15.28
N TYR A 132 -2.16 -15.61 14.61
CA TYR A 132 -0.85 -15.87 15.18
C TYR A 132 -0.06 -14.58 15.47
N ILE A 133 -0.14 -13.58 14.59
CA ILE A 133 0.60 -12.31 14.74
C ILE A 133 -0.20 -11.20 15.42
N ASN A 134 -1.49 -11.41 15.68
CA ASN A 134 -2.43 -10.37 16.06
C ASN A 134 -2.07 -9.62 17.37
N ASP A 135 -1.41 -10.27 18.33
CA ASP A 135 -0.97 -9.66 19.58
C ASP A 135 0.34 -8.86 19.47
N LEU A 136 1.03 -8.91 18.33
CA LEU A 136 2.29 -8.18 18.13
C LEU A 136 2.13 -6.67 18.32
N SER A 137 1.08 -6.07 17.74
CA SER A 137 0.89 -4.61 17.81
C SER A 137 0.73 -4.11 19.24
N LYS A 138 0.04 -4.87 20.10
CA LYS A 138 -0.15 -4.54 21.52
C LYS A 138 1.16 -4.44 22.29
N THR A 139 2.19 -5.19 21.88
CA THR A 139 3.52 -5.18 22.51
C THR A 139 4.30 -3.88 22.21
N ILE A 140 4.05 -3.24 21.07
CA ILE A 140 4.89 -2.15 20.55
C ILE A 140 4.16 -0.80 20.35
N ASN A 141 2.82 -0.77 20.43
CA ASN A 141 1.98 0.42 20.20
C ASN A 141 2.23 1.60 21.15
N ASN A 142 2.82 1.38 22.33
CA ASN A 142 2.96 2.45 23.33
C ASN A 142 3.98 3.54 22.93
N LYS A 143 4.97 3.18 22.11
CA LYS A 143 6.09 4.06 21.72
C LYS A 143 6.28 4.17 20.21
N SER A 144 5.49 3.43 19.43
CA SER A 144 5.62 3.34 17.98
C SER A 144 4.26 3.09 17.34
N LYS A 145 4.17 3.30 16.01
CA LYS A 145 2.98 2.93 15.24
C LYS A 145 3.33 1.79 14.29
N PRO A 146 2.93 0.54 14.60
CA PRO A 146 3.09 -0.57 13.68
C PRO A 146 2.02 -0.54 12.58
N ILE A 147 2.39 -1.07 11.44
CA ILE A 147 1.55 -1.29 10.27
C ILE A 147 1.87 -2.71 9.82
N LEU A 148 0.90 -3.60 9.98
CA LEU A 148 1.03 -5.00 9.63
C LEU A 148 0.28 -5.27 8.33
N TYR A 149 0.91 -6.00 7.42
CA TYR A 149 0.25 -6.54 6.24
C TYR A 149 0.66 -8.00 6.12
N ALA A 150 -0.11 -8.87 6.77
CA ALA A 150 0.29 -10.26 6.97
C ALA A 150 1.64 -10.35 7.69
N ASP A 151 2.67 -10.89 7.04
CA ASP A 151 4.03 -11.04 7.54
C ASP A 151 4.88 -9.77 7.40
N ASP A 152 4.56 -8.90 6.44
CA ASP A 152 5.20 -7.58 6.31
C ASP A 152 4.87 -6.74 7.54
N THR A 153 5.88 -6.47 8.37
CA THR A 153 5.75 -5.66 9.59
C THR A 153 6.57 -4.39 9.44
N SER A 154 5.91 -3.23 9.48
CA SER A 154 6.58 -1.93 9.43
C SER A 154 6.26 -1.14 10.69
N ILE A 155 7.26 -0.48 11.25
CA ILE A 155 7.13 0.24 12.53
C ILE A 155 7.63 1.66 12.34
N ILE A 156 6.77 2.65 12.62
CA ILE A 156 7.13 4.07 12.56
C ILE A 156 7.44 4.59 13.96
N PHE A 157 8.55 5.32 14.04
CA PHE A 157 9.03 6.04 15.20
C PHE A 157 8.97 7.53 14.93
N LYS A 158 8.49 8.29 15.91
CA LYS A 158 8.48 9.75 15.84
C LYS A 158 8.73 10.35 17.22
N ASN A 159 9.67 11.29 17.33
CA ASN A 159 9.94 12.00 18.58
C ASN A 159 10.50 13.39 18.28
N SER A 160 10.35 14.33 19.21
CA SER A 160 10.93 15.68 19.08
C SER A 160 12.40 15.72 19.49
N LYS A 161 12.83 14.81 20.39
CA LYS A 161 14.20 14.74 20.90
C LYS A 161 14.91 13.48 20.39
N PHE A 162 16.15 13.65 19.96
CA PHE A 162 16.98 12.56 19.42
C PHE A 162 17.21 11.42 20.41
N GLU A 163 17.55 11.73 21.67
CA GLU A 163 17.79 10.69 22.69
C GLU A 163 16.55 9.85 22.97
N ASN A 164 15.38 10.48 23.06
CA ASN A 164 14.12 9.77 23.25
C ASN A 164 13.80 8.91 22.01
N PHE A 165 14.00 9.44 20.80
CA PHE A 165 13.82 8.70 19.55
C PHE A 165 14.68 7.43 19.49
N LYS A 166 15.97 7.55 19.82
CA LYS A 166 16.92 6.44 19.91
C LYS A 166 16.51 5.42 20.95
N ASN A 167 16.11 5.87 22.13
CA ASN A 167 15.66 5.00 23.22
C ASN A 167 14.36 4.25 22.85
N ASP A 168 13.39 4.95 22.24
CA ASP A 168 12.12 4.35 21.78
C ASP A 168 12.38 3.25 20.75
N ILE A 169 13.29 3.49 19.79
CA ILE A 169 13.71 2.50 18.80
C ILE A 169 14.31 1.26 19.48
N ASN A 170 15.27 1.45 20.38
CA ASN A 170 15.95 0.32 21.03
C ASN A 170 14.98 -0.52 21.87
N ILE A 171 14.12 0.13 22.68
CA ILE A 171 13.13 -0.56 23.51
C ILE A 171 12.14 -1.36 22.64
N VAL A 172 11.62 -0.74 21.58
CA VAL A 172 10.64 -1.40 20.70
C VAL A 172 11.29 -2.51 19.89
N PHE A 173 12.49 -2.29 19.36
CA PHE A 173 13.21 -3.31 18.58
C PHE A 173 13.59 -4.51 19.45
N GLU A 174 13.97 -4.30 20.71
CA GLU A 174 14.18 -5.37 21.66
C GLU A 174 12.89 -6.14 21.98
N ALA A 175 11.79 -5.44 22.26
CA ALA A 175 10.50 -6.07 22.52
C ALA A 175 9.97 -6.85 21.30
N LEU A 176 10.19 -6.33 20.09
CA LEU A 176 9.85 -6.96 18.83
C LEU A 176 10.60 -8.29 18.65
N ASN A 177 11.92 -8.30 18.82
CA ASN A 177 12.73 -9.52 18.68
C ASN A 177 12.36 -10.57 19.73
N ARG A 178 12.21 -10.17 21.00
CA ARG A 178 11.74 -11.08 22.06
C ARG A 178 10.36 -11.67 21.74
N TRP A 179 9.45 -10.88 21.19
CA TRP A 179 8.14 -11.38 20.77
C TRP A 179 8.25 -12.39 19.63
N PHE A 180 9.10 -12.13 18.63
CA PHE A 180 9.33 -13.09 17.53
C PHE A 180 9.91 -14.40 18.06
N GLU A 181 10.93 -14.35 18.93
CA GLU A 181 11.55 -15.53 19.54
C GLU A 181 10.54 -16.34 20.37
N ALA A 182 9.74 -15.67 21.20
CA ALA A 182 8.70 -16.32 22.01
C ALA A 182 7.62 -17.01 21.15
N ASN A 183 7.41 -16.52 19.93
CA ASN A 183 6.50 -17.09 18.96
C ASN A 183 7.20 -17.98 17.92
N LEU A 184 8.45 -18.38 18.15
CA LEU A 184 9.24 -19.23 17.24
C LEU A 184 9.27 -18.70 15.79
N LEU A 185 9.22 -17.38 15.65
CA LEU A 185 9.44 -16.67 14.40
C LEU A 185 10.85 -16.08 14.41
N SER A 186 11.38 -15.79 13.23
CA SER A 186 12.72 -15.21 13.11
C SER A 186 12.72 -14.05 12.13
N LEU A 187 13.29 -12.93 12.58
CA LEU A 187 13.54 -11.77 11.76
C LEU A 187 14.75 -12.03 10.86
N ASN A 188 14.65 -11.66 9.58
CA ASN A 188 15.78 -11.61 8.68
C ASN A 188 16.46 -10.25 8.81
N PHE A 189 17.55 -10.19 9.58
CA PHE A 189 18.27 -8.94 9.86
C PHE A 189 18.83 -8.29 8.59
N ASP A 190 19.33 -9.09 7.64
CA ASP A 190 19.93 -8.59 6.38
C ASP A 190 18.89 -7.96 5.44
N LYS A 191 17.64 -8.44 5.51
CA LYS A 191 16.52 -7.89 4.73
C LYS A 191 15.66 -6.90 5.51
N THR A 192 15.92 -6.76 6.81
CA THR A 192 15.25 -5.78 7.65
C THR A 192 15.95 -4.45 7.50
N HIS A 193 15.20 -3.44 7.10
CA HIS A 193 15.73 -2.14 6.73
C HIS A 193 15.29 -1.05 7.70
N TYR A 194 16.22 -0.19 8.08
CA TYR A 194 15.94 1.07 8.77
C TYR A 194 16.05 2.24 7.79
N ILE A 195 15.04 3.12 7.80
CA ILE A 195 15.03 4.36 7.03
C ILE A 195 14.80 5.53 7.98
N SER A 196 15.70 6.52 7.94
CA SER A 196 15.46 7.84 8.53
C SER A 196 14.78 8.72 7.50
N PHE A 197 13.59 9.22 7.82
CA PHE A 197 12.82 10.07 6.93
C PHE A 197 13.17 11.54 7.15
N THR A 198 13.50 12.25 6.09
CA THR A 198 13.92 13.65 6.15
C THR A 198 13.39 14.47 4.97
N THR A 199 13.40 15.79 5.13
CA THR A 199 13.27 16.70 3.99
C THR A 199 14.64 16.82 3.31
N LYS A 200 14.67 17.17 2.01
CA LYS A 200 15.87 17.17 1.14
C LYS A 200 17.11 17.94 1.66
N ASN A 201 17.00 18.65 2.78
CA ASN A 201 18.05 19.52 3.34
C ASN A 201 18.51 19.11 4.76
N ASN A 202 18.06 17.98 5.31
CA ASN A 202 18.42 17.57 6.67
C ASN A 202 19.46 16.45 6.71
N HIS A 203 20.40 16.55 7.66
CA HIS A 203 21.36 15.50 7.98
C HIS A 203 20.64 14.21 8.32
N GLN A 204 21.12 13.10 7.73
CA GLN A 204 20.65 11.78 8.13
C GLN A 204 21.09 11.47 9.54
N ILE A 205 20.16 10.92 10.30
CA ILE A 205 20.47 10.38 11.62
C ILE A 205 21.33 9.16 11.46
N ASP A 206 22.51 9.19 12.06
CA ASP A 206 23.32 8.00 12.21
C ASP A 206 22.94 7.28 13.49
N LEU A 207 22.40 6.08 13.33
CA LEU A 207 21.87 5.28 14.42
C LEU A 207 22.07 3.81 14.07
N ASP A 208 22.91 3.15 14.87
CA ASP A 208 23.08 1.72 14.82
C ASP A 208 21.98 1.05 15.66
N ILE A 209 21.19 0.21 15.00
CA ILE A 209 20.13 -0.56 15.62
C ILE A 209 20.57 -2.02 15.56
N SER A 210 20.73 -2.64 16.73
CA SER A 210 21.18 -4.02 16.84
C SER A 210 20.41 -4.82 17.87
N TYR A 211 20.39 -6.14 17.69
CA TYR A 211 19.88 -7.09 18.66
C TYR A 211 20.78 -8.33 18.65
N ALA A 212 21.22 -8.80 19.83
CA ALA A 212 22.12 -9.95 19.97
C ALA A 212 23.35 -9.90 19.02
N ASN A 213 24.00 -8.74 18.94
CA ASN A 213 25.15 -8.45 18.06
C ASN A 213 24.88 -8.53 16.54
N LYS A 214 23.61 -8.54 16.12
CA LYS A 214 23.20 -8.42 14.70
C LYS A 214 22.67 -7.02 14.45
N LEU A 215 23.29 -6.29 13.51
CA LEU A 215 22.79 -4.99 13.05
C LEU A 215 21.77 -5.16 11.91
N ILE A 216 20.81 -4.24 11.84
CA ILE A 216 19.96 -4.06 10.66
C ILE A 216 20.55 -3.01 9.71
N CYS A 217 20.27 -3.14 8.42
CA CYS A 217 20.83 -2.24 7.42
C CYS A 217 20.08 -0.90 7.38
N LYS A 218 20.83 0.20 7.49
CA LYS A 218 20.33 1.55 7.17
C LYS A 218 20.32 1.74 5.66
N VAL A 219 19.16 2.12 5.11
CA VAL A 219 18.98 2.30 3.67
C VAL A 219 18.27 3.61 3.37
N LEU A 220 18.35 4.06 2.10
CA LEU A 220 17.68 5.27 1.63
C LEU A 220 16.29 4.99 1.06
N ASP A 221 16.03 3.75 0.66
CA ASP A 221 14.75 3.32 0.17
C ASP A 221 14.52 1.84 0.49
N THR A 222 13.26 1.45 0.56
CA THR A 222 12.88 0.04 0.67
C THR A 222 11.57 -0.20 -0.06
N LYS A 223 11.34 -1.46 -0.42
CA LYS A 223 10.06 -1.88 -0.99
C LYS A 223 9.06 -2.10 0.15
N PHE A 224 7.95 -1.39 0.09
CA PHE A 224 6.82 -1.55 1.01
C PHE A 224 5.54 -1.79 0.19
N LEU A 225 4.92 -2.95 0.37
CA LEU A 225 3.67 -3.34 -0.30
C LEU A 225 3.66 -3.07 -1.81
N GLY A 226 4.76 -3.42 -2.49
CA GLY A 226 4.87 -3.29 -3.95
C GLY A 226 5.28 -1.91 -4.47
N ILE A 227 5.43 -0.90 -3.62
CA ILE A 227 6.01 0.40 -4.00
C ILE A 227 7.34 0.65 -3.30
N HIS A 228 8.20 1.48 -3.88
CA HIS A 228 9.46 1.89 -3.24
C HIS A 228 9.25 3.18 -2.48
N VAL A 229 9.51 3.14 -1.18
CA VAL A 229 9.40 4.27 -0.26
C VAL A 229 10.82 4.77 0.01
N ASP A 230 11.13 5.98 -0.46
CA ASP A 230 12.41 6.63 -0.22
C ASP A 230 12.37 7.56 1.00
N SER A 231 13.54 7.83 1.60
CA SER A 231 13.72 8.67 2.79
C SER A 231 13.15 10.08 2.67
N THR A 232 12.99 10.58 1.44
CA THR A 232 12.41 11.91 1.17
C THR A 232 10.97 11.89 0.66
N LEU A 233 10.38 10.70 0.51
CA LEU A 233 9.06 10.48 -0.11
C LEU A 233 8.91 11.20 -1.47
N SER A 234 9.99 11.23 -2.25
CA SER A 234 10.04 11.85 -3.58
C SER A 234 9.42 10.97 -4.66
N TRP A 235 9.33 9.66 -4.40
CA TRP A 235 8.88 8.61 -5.31
C TRP A 235 9.73 8.46 -6.57
N LYS A 236 10.93 9.05 -6.59
CA LYS A 236 11.84 9.02 -7.73
C LYS A 236 12.23 7.58 -8.08
N ILE A 237 12.73 6.84 -7.09
CA ILE A 237 13.21 5.45 -7.26
C ILE A 237 12.06 4.54 -7.72
N HIS A 238 10.87 4.70 -7.14
CA HIS A 238 9.69 3.95 -7.57
C HIS A 238 9.34 4.20 -9.04
N ILE A 239 9.32 5.46 -9.47
CA ILE A 239 9.04 5.85 -10.86
C ILE A 239 10.11 5.29 -11.81
N GLU A 240 11.39 5.37 -11.43
CA GLU A 240 12.50 4.82 -12.22
C GLU A 240 12.35 3.32 -12.48
N GLN A 241 11.86 2.56 -11.51
CA GLN A 241 11.59 1.12 -11.67
C GLN A 241 10.32 0.82 -12.50
N ILE A 242 9.36 1.74 -12.57
CA ILE A 242 8.15 1.59 -13.39
C ILE A 242 8.45 1.82 -14.88
N ILE A 243 9.35 2.77 -15.20
CA ILE A 243 9.72 3.14 -16.57
C ILE A 243 10.02 1.93 -17.48
N PRO A 244 10.94 1.00 -17.13
CA PRO A 244 11.26 -0.13 -17.99
C PRO A 244 10.04 -1.03 -18.25
N LYS A 245 9.18 -1.23 -17.24
CA LYS A 245 7.95 -2.04 -17.38
C LYS A 245 6.95 -1.39 -18.34
N LEU A 246 6.77 -0.08 -18.25
CA LEU A 246 5.88 0.65 -19.18
C LEU A 246 6.46 0.70 -20.60
N ASN A 247 7.78 0.82 -20.75
CA ASN A 247 8.41 0.76 -22.06
C ASN A 247 8.29 -0.64 -22.69
N ALA A 248 8.41 -1.70 -21.89
CA ALA A 248 8.12 -3.07 -22.34
C ALA A 248 6.66 -3.21 -22.80
N ALA A 249 5.71 -2.61 -22.07
CA ALA A 249 4.31 -2.57 -22.50
C ALA A 249 4.11 -1.79 -23.82
N CYS A 250 4.82 -0.67 -24.03
CA CYS A 250 4.82 0.04 -25.31
C CYS A 250 5.41 -0.80 -26.45
N TYR A 251 6.42 -1.62 -26.17
CA TYR A 251 7.00 -2.54 -27.15
C TYR A 251 6.03 -3.65 -27.52
N ALA A 252 5.46 -4.34 -26.52
CA ALA A 252 4.43 -5.36 -26.73
C ALA A 252 3.24 -4.83 -27.54
N MET A 253 2.77 -3.62 -27.20
CA MET A 253 1.69 -2.95 -27.93
C MET A 253 2.04 -2.71 -29.41
N ARG A 254 3.30 -2.33 -29.71
CA ARG A 254 3.76 -2.16 -31.10
C ARG A 254 3.75 -3.48 -31.87
N SER A 255 4.16 -4.57 -31.23
CA SER A 255 4.23 -5.88 -31.88
C SER A 255 2.84 -6.44 -32.23
N ILE A 256 1.84 -6.22 -31.38
CA ILE A 256 0.48 -6.74 -31.62
C ILE A 256 -0.37 -5.80 -32.49
N LYS A 257 -0.01 -4.51 -32.58
CA LYS A 257 -0.77 -3.50 -33.32
C LYS A 257 -1.17 -3.93 -34.75
N PRO A 258 -0.29 -4.52 -35.58
CA PRO A 258 -0.64 -4.88 -36.95
C PRO A 258 -1.77 -5.92 -37.06
N PHE A 259 -2.02 -6.67 -35.98
CA PHE A 259 -2.92 -7.83 -35.99
C PHE A 259 -4.23 -7.57 -35.23
N MET A 260 -4.40 -6.40 -34.61
CA MET A 260 -5.46 -6.15 -33.64
C MET A 260 -6.28 -4.89 -33.99
N SER A 261 -7.57 -4.92 -33.68
CA SER A 261 -8.44 -3.74 -33.78
C SER A 261 -8.06 -2.68 -32.75
N GLN A 262 -8.45 -1.42 -33.00
CA GLN A 262 -8.24 -0.33 -32.03
C GLN A 262 -8.94 -0.58 -30.69
N GLU A 263 -10.09 -1.25 -30.69
CA GLU A 263 -10.81 -1.62 -29.47
C GLU A 263 -10.05 -2.66 -28.65
N THR A 264 -9.50 -3.68 -29.31
CA THR A 264 -8.66 -4.70 -28.68
C THR A 264 -7.39 -4.08 -28.12
N LEU A 265 -6.74 -3.16 -28.85
CA LEU A 265 -5.55 -2.45 -28.36
C LEU A 265 -5.87 -1.60 -27.13
N LYS A 266 -7.06 -0.99 -27.07
CA LYS A 266 -7.53 -0.27 -25.88
C LYS A 266 -7.77 -1.22 -24.70
N MET A 267 -8.29 -2.43 -24.92
CA MET A 267 -8.41 -3.44 -23.87
C MET A 267 -7.02 -3.83 -23.33
N VAL A 268 -6.05 -4.08 -24.22
CA VAL A 268 -4.67 -4.41 -23.82
C VAL A 268 -4.02 -3.24 -23.06
N TYR A 269 -4.28 -1.99 -23.46
CA TYR A 269 -3.84 -0.81 -22.72
C TYR A 269 -4.34 -0.85 -21.28
N HIS A 270 -5.63 -1.11 -21.06
CA HIS A 270 -6.19 -1.18 -19.72
C HIS A 270 -5.69 -2.39 -18.92
N ALA A 271 -5.54 -3.54 -19.56
CA ALA A 271 -5.11 -4.78 -18.91
C ALA A 271 -3.62 -4.74 -18.49
N TYR A 272 -2.75 -4.15 -19.30
CA TYR A 272 -1.30 -4.22 -19.09
C TYR A 272 -0.65 -2.88 -18.75
N PHE A 273 -0.75 -1.87 -19.62
CA PHE A 273 -0.09 -0.58 -19.38
C PHE A 273 -0.69 0.16 -18.17
N HIS A 274 -2.03 0.26 -18.17
CA HIS A 274 -2.76 0.98 -17.13
C HIS A 274 -2.67 0.29 -15.78
N SER A 275 -2.69 -1.04 -15.72
CA SER A 275 -2.58 -1.78 -14.45
C SER A 275 -1.23 -1.53 -13.77
N ILE A 276 -0.13 -1.50 -14.53
CA ILE A 276 1.20 -1.11 -14.03
C ILE A 276 1.19 0.35 -13.55
N MET A 277 0.65 1.27 -14.36
CA MET A 277 0.63 2.70 -14.08
C MET A 277 -0.33 3.07 -12.93
N ASN A 278 -1.37 2.30 -12.65
CA ASN A 278 -2.39 2.68 -11.67
C ASN A 278 -2.02 2.24 -10.24
N TYR A 279 -1.10 1.28 -10.08
CA TYR A 279 -0.71 0.78 -8.76
C TYR A 279 -0.01 1.87 -7.94
N GLY A 280 -0.59 2.22 -6.77
CA GLY A 280 -0.05 3.26 -5.89
C GLY A 280 -0.09 4.68 -6.47
N LEU A 281 -0.86 4.91 -7.55
CA LEU A 281 -0.87 6.18 -8.28
C LEU A 281 -1.17 7.39 -7.37
N ILE A 282 -2.01 7.23 -6.35
CA ILE A 282 -2.34 8.31 -5.41
C ILE A 282 -1.12 8.85 -4.65
N PHE A 283 -0.04 8.08 -4.53
CA PHE A 283 1.18 8.48 -3.81
C PHE A 283 2.16 9.22 -4.72
N TRP A 284 2.48 8.63 -5.87
CA TRP A 284 3.55 9.13 -6.75
C TRP A 284 3.04 9.97 -7.93
N GLY A 285 1.74 9.93 -8.22
CA GLY A 285 1.15 10.60 -9.39
C GLY A 285 1.29 12.13 -9.40
N ASN A 286 1.48 12.75 -8.23
CA ASN A 286 1.78 14.18 -8.09
C ASN A 286 3.28 14.49 -7.88
N SER A 287 4.16 13.50 -8.04
CA SER A 287 5.60 13.70 -8.01
C SER A 287 6.05 14.49 -9.24
N SER A 288 7.11 15.30 -9.11
CA SER A 288 7.74 15.99 -10.25
C SER A 288 8.29 15.02 -11.30
N HIS A 289 8.61 13.79 -10.90
CA HIS A 289 9.13 12.75 -11.81
C HIS A 289 8.02 12.07 -12.62
N SER A 290 6.74 12.23 -12.24
CA SER A 290 5.58 11.62 -12.92
C SER A 290 5.43 12.09 -14.38
N VAL A 291 5.99 13.26 -14.72
CA VAL A 291 6.01 13.81 -16.09
C VAL A 291 6.66 12.83 -17.07
N ILE A 292 7.64 12.03 -16.63
CA ILE A 292 8.28 11.01 -17.46
C ILE A 292 7.28 9.91 -17.82
N ILE A 293 6.52 9.43 -16.84
CA ILE A 293 5.45 8.44 -17.05
C ILE A 293 4.38 9.00 -17.99
N PHE A 294 4.02 10.27 -17.85
CA PHE A 294 3.05 10.90 -18.75
C PHE A 294 3.56 10.98 -20.20
N LYS A 295 4.86 11.23 -20.42
CA LYS A 295 5.45 11.16 -21.76
C LYS A 295 5.35 9.75 -22.35
N ILE A 296 5.60 8.71 -21.55
CA ILE A 296 5.45 7.30 -21.97
C ILE A 296 3.97 6.97 -22.26
N GLN A 297 3.03 7.45 -21.43
CA GLN A 297 1.60 7.28 -21.69
C GLN A 297 1.20 7.93 -23.02
N LYS A 298 1.68 9.14 -23.33
CA LYS A 298 1.45 9.74 -24.64
C LYS A 298 2.02 8.87 -25.75
N ASN A 299 3.21 8.30 -25.59
CA ASN A 299 3.81 7.40 -26.58
C ASN A 299 2.91 6.20 -26.87
N ILE A 300 2.37 5.50 -25.85
CA ILE A 300 1.49 4.36 -26.10
C ILE A 300 0.17 4.75 -26.77
N ILE A 301 -0.38 5.93 -26.46
CA ILE A 301 -1.55 6.45 -27.19
C ILE A 301 -1.24 6.63 -28.67
N ARG A 302 -0.06 7.19 -29.01
CA ARG A 302 0.35 7.34 -30.42
C ARG A 302 0.57 6.01 -31.12
N ILE A 303 1.06 5.00 -30.39
CA ILE A 303 1.18 3.64 -30.92
C ILE A 303 -0.21 3.12 -31.29
N ILE A 304 -1.19 3.21 -30.37
CA ILE A 304 -2.58 2.74 -30.58
C ILE A 304 -3.26 3.44 -31.75
N THR A 305 -3.05 4.75 -31.93
CA THR A 305 -3.71 5.54 -32.97
C THR A 305 -2.95 5.60 -34.29
N GLY A 306 -1.64 5.32 -34.29
CA GLY A 306 -0.77 5.49 -35.46
C GLY A 306 -0.46 6.93 -35.83
N CYS A 307 -0.70 7.89 -34.94
CA CYS A 307 -0.39 9.30 -35.21
C CYS A 307 1.12 9.58 -35.10
N ARG A 308 1.55 10.72 -35.64
CA ARG A 308 2.97 11.12 -35.65
C ARG A 308 3.44 11.49 -34.24
N SER A 309 4.75 11.40 -34.01
CA SER A 309 5.38 11.63 -32.70
C SER A 309 5.08 13.03 -32.10
N ARG A 310 4.89 14.03 -32.95
CA ARG A 310 4.64 15.43 -32.54
C ARG A 310 3.16 15.78 -32.41
N ASP A 311 2.25 14.89 -32.82
CA ASP A 311 0.82 15.17 -32.77
C ASP A 311 0.35 15.28 -31.31
N SER A 312 -0.59 16.20 -31.08
CA SER A 312 -1.20 16.38 -29.76
C SER A 312 -2.06 15.16 -29.41
N CYS A 313 -1.84 14.58 -28.23
CA CYS A 313 -2.64 13.45 -27.76
C CYS A 313 -3.95 13.87 -27.08
N ARG A 314 -4.24 15.17 -26.88
CA ARG A 314 -5.35 15.59 -25.99
C ARG A 314 -6.70 15.11 -26.51
N GLU A 315 -6.97 15.34 -27.78
CA GLU A 315 -8.19 14.86 -28.43
C GLU A 315 -8.19 13.33 -28.61
N LEU A 316 -7.00 12.71 -28.73
CA LEU A 316 -6.87 11.26 -28.80
C LEU A 316 -7.27 10.57 -27.49
N PHE A 317 -6.88 11.15 -26.34
CA PHE A 317 -7.33 10.67 -25.02
C PHE A 317 -8.86 10.70 -24.90
N LYS A 318 -9.49 11.80 -25.34
CA LYS A 318 -10.96 11.93 -25.36
C LYS A 318 -11.60 10.89 -26.28
N LYS A 319 -11.14 10.78 -27.54
CA LYS A 319 -11.66 9.82 -28.53
C LYS A 319 -11.56 8.37 -28.04
N LEU A 320 -10.43 8.00 -27.44
CA LEU A 320 -10.22 6.65 -26.91
C LEU A 320 -10.95 6.41 -25.58
N LYS A 321 -11.51 7.45 -24.94
CA LYS A 321 -12.01 7.42 -23.55
C LYS A 321 -10.94 6.88 -22.59
N ILE A 322 -9.70 7.34 -22.74
CA ILE A 322 -8.59 7.06 -21.83
C ILE A 322 -8.27 8.35 -21.07
N LEU A 323 -8.11 8.26 -19.75
CA LEU A 323 -7.74 9.42 -18.95
C LEU A 323 -6.23 9.69 -19.05
N PRO A 324 -5.80 10.94 -19.31
CA PRO A 324 -4.42 11.35 -19.10
C PRO A 324 -3.96 11.07 -17.67
N LEU A 325 -2.66 10.88 -17.45
CA LEU A 325 -2.08 10.51 -16.14
C LEU A 325 -2.63 11.37 -15.00
N GLN A 326 -2.68 12.69 -15.19
CA GLN A 326 -3.14 13.60 -14.15
C GLN A 326 -4.64 13.46 -13.86
N SER A 327 -5.45 13.30 -14.90
CA SER A 327 -6.88 13.02 -14.74
C SER A 327 -7.12 11.68 -14.04
N GLN A 328 -6.32 10.66 -14.37
CA GLN A 328 -6.38 9.37 -13.69
C GLN A 328 -5.95 9.48 -12.22
N TYR A 329 -4.92 10.27 -11.91
CA TYR A 329 -4.51 10.56 -10.54
C TYR A 329 -5.64 11.24 -9.76
N ILE A 330 -6.27 12.27 -10.32
CA ILE A 330 -7.43 12.96 -9.71
C ILE A 330 -8.56 11.97 -9.45
N LEU A 331 -8.89 11.11 -10.43
CA LEU A 331 -9.91 10.08 -10.26
C LEU A 331 -9.58 9.15 -9.08
N SER A 332 -8.39 8.56 -9.07
CA SER A 332 -7.98 7.61 -8.01
C SER A 332 -7.94 8.28 -6.63
N LEU A 333 -7.44 9.52 -6.55
CA LEU A 333 -7.36 10.28 -5.32
C LEU A 333 -8.75 10.61 -4.76
N LEU A 334 -9.67 11.11 -5.60
CA LEU A 334 -11.01 11.46 -5.17
C LEU A 334 -11.85 10.24 -4.77
N LEU A 335 -11.68 9.11 -5.48
CA LEU A 335 -12.27 7.85 -5.06
C LEU A 335 -11.73 7.42 -3.70
N PHE A 336 -10.41 7.52 -3.47
CA PHE A 336 -9.83 7.24 -2.17
C PHE A 336 -10.43 8.12 -1.06
N VAL A 337 -10.57 9.44 -1.30
CA VAL A 337 -11.20 10.38 -0.36
C VAL A 337 -12.65 9.97 -0.06
N VAL A 338 -13.44 9.68 -1.09
CA VAL A 338 -14.87 9.31 -0.93
C VAL A 338 -15.06 7.96 -0.23
N TYR A 339 -14.17 6.98 -0.46
CA TYR A 339 -14.23 5.69 0.24
C TYR A 339 -13.74 5.73 1.68
N ASN A 340 -13.02 6.80 2.08
CA ASN A 340 -12.44 6.94 3.41
C ASN A 340 -12.78 8.30 4.03
N LYS A 341 -14.01 8.80 3.82
CA LYS A 341 -14.46 10.12 4.30
C LYS A 341 -14.28 10.29 5.80
N ASP A 342 -14.40 9.20 6.56
CA ASP A 342 -14.20 9.14 8.01
C ASP A 342 -12.81 9.61 8.46
N LYS A 343 -11.81 9.55 7.58
CA LYS A 343 -10.45 10.02 7.87
C LYS A 343 -10.25 11.53 7.67
N PHE A 344 -11.20 12.21 7.03
CA PHE A 344 -11.10 13.63 6.68
C PHE A 344 -12.05 14.46 7.53
N LYS A 345 -11.50 15.42 8.27
CA LYS A 345 -12.29 16.33 9.13
C LYS A 345 -13.03 17.36 8.29
N LEU A 346 -14.25 17.72 8.67
CA LEU A 346 -14.98 18.82 8.06
C LEU A 346 -14.63 20.15 8.73
N ASN A 347 -14.86 21.26 8.03
CA ASN A 347 -14.74 22.59 8.62
C ASN A 347 -15.70 22.77 9.82
N SER A 348 -16.85 22.11 9.82
CA SER A 348 -17.79 22.09 10.96
C SER A 348 -17.21 21.48 12.23
N ASP A 349 -16.28 20.54 12.09
CA ASP A 349 -15.74 19.79 13.23
C ASP A 349 -14.60 20.57 13.91
N VAL A 350 -14.07 21.58 13.21
CA VAL A 350 -12.95 22.41 13.66
C VAL A 350 -13.43 23.82 14.07
N TYR A 351 -14.44 24.35 13.38
CA TYR A 351 -14.97 25.69 13.62
C TYR A 351 -16.46 25.66 13.95
N ASN A 352 -16.84 26.32 15.05
CA ASN A 352 -18.25 26.52 15.44
C ASN A 352 -18.99 27.60 14.61
N MET A 353 -18.36 28.16 13.58
CA MET A 353 -18.94 29.25 12.78
C MET A 353 -19.63 28.72 11.51
N ASN A 354 -20.85 29.21 11.26
CA ASN A 354 -21.62 28.90 10.05
C ASN A 354 -21.09 29.67 8.83
N THR A 355 -20.05 29.16 8.18
CA THR A 355 -19.57 29.69 6.89
C THR A 355 -20.17 28.90 5.72
N ARG A 356 -20.24 29.53 4.53
CA ARG A 356 -20.70 28.87 3.29
C ARG A 356 -19.88 27.61 2.91
N GLN A 357 -18.69 27.43 3.50
CA GLN A 357 -17.79 26.30 3.28
C GLN A 357 -17.81 25.27 4.42
N LYS A 358 -18.81 25.31 5.31
CA LYS A 358 -18.91 24.41 6.48
C LYS A 358 -18.85 22.92 6.12
N TYR A 359 -19.38 22.54 4.96
CA TYR A 359 -19.40 21.16 4.47
C TYR A 359 -18.17 20.75 3.66
N ASN A 360 -17.20 21.65 3.47
CA ASN A 360 -15.91 21.30 2.87
C ASN A 360 -15.01 20.61 3.90
N PHE A 361 -14.10 19.78 3.41
CA PHE A 361 -13.06 19.22 4.26
C PHE A 361 -12.10 20.31 4.73
N HIS A 362 -11.68 20.20 5.99
CA HIS A 362 -10.76 21.13 6.62
C HIS A 362 -9.36 20.96 6.05
N LEU A 363 -8.85 22.00 5.40
CA LEU A 363 -7.49 22.01 4.87
C LEU A 363 -6.52 22.43 5.98
N PRO A 364 -5.60 21.54 6.42
CA PRO A 364 -4.65 21.87 7.47
C PRO A 364 -3.65 22.93 7.00
N SER A 365 -3.13 23.74 7.93
CA SER A 365 -2.05 24.68 7.66
C SER A 365 -0.72 23.93 7.53
N SER A 366 0.03 24.17 6.46
CA SER A 366 1.37 23.59 6.28
C SER A 366 2.22 24.48 5.38
N THR A 367 3.49 24.64 5.74
CA THR A 367 4.52 25.28 4.91
C THR A 367 5.41 24.25 4.19
N LEU A 368 5.30 22.96 4.54
CA LEU A 368 6.14 21.91 3.99
C LEU A 368 5.58 21.39 2.66
N SER A 369 6.30 21.64 1.57
CA SER A 369 5.87 21.26 0.22
C SER A 369 5.65 19.75 0.03
N VAL A 370 6.43 18.90 0.71
CA VAL A 370 6.27 17.44 0.69
C VAL A 370 4.95 17.02 1.33
N TYR A 371 4.59 17.63 2.48
CA TYR A 371 3.30 17.38 3.14
C TYR A 371 2.14 17.85 2.26
N GLN A 372 2.24 19.01 1.63
CA GLN A 372 1.22 19.53 0.72
C GLN A 372 0.98 18.60 -0.49
N LYS A 373 2.02 17.91 -0.96
CA LYS A 373 1.92 16.91 -2.04
C LYS A 373 1.37 15.56 -1.57
N GLY A 374 1.28 15.33 -0.26
CA GLY A 374 0.74 14.12 0.33
C GLY A 374 -0.75 13.91 0.03
N VAL A 375 -1.18 12.66 0.13
CA VAL A 375 -2.56 12.23 -0.17
C VAL A 375 -3.58 12.98 0.67
N TYR A 376 -3.33 13.18 1.96
CA TYR A 376 -4.27 13.88 2.85
C TYR A 376 -4.52 15.33 2.39
N PHE A 377 -3.45 16.12 2.29
CA PHE A 377 -3.55 17.53 1.90
C PHE A 377 -4.07 17.70 0.47
N THR A 378 -3.46 17.01 -0.50
CA THR A 378 -3.87 17.14 -1.90
C THR A 378 -5.27 16.58 -2.11
N GLY A 379 -5.65 15.49 -1.43
CA GLY A 379 -7.00 14.92 -1.48
C GLY A 379 -8.07 15.92 -1.05
N ILE A 380 -7.86 16.60 0.07
CA ILE A 380 -8.74 17.67 0.55
C ILE A 380 -8.82 18.81 -0.46
N LYS A 381 -7.66 19.31 -0.92
CA LYS A 381 -7.60 20.43 -1.87
C LYS A 381 -8.32 20.12 -3.19
N VAL A 382 -8.10 18.93 -3.74
CA VAL A 382 -8.72 18.49 -5.00
C VAL A 382 -10.23 18.26 -4.80
N PHE A 383 -10.65 17.62 -3.71
CA PHE A 383 -12.07 17.40 -3.40
C PHE A 383 -12.83 18.71 -3.20
N ASN A 384 -12.27 19.64 -2.43
CA ASN A 384 -12.89 20.94 -2.18
C ASN A 384 -13.01 21.79 -3.45
N ASN A 385 -12.20 21.54 -4.48
CA ASN A 385 -12.32 22.23 -5.76
C ASN A 385 -13.29 21.57 -6.74
N LEU A 386 -13.92 20.43 -6.41
CA LEU A 386 -14.90 19.80 -7.31
C LEU A 386 -16.17 20.66 -7.49
N PRO A 387 -16.86 20.55 -8.64
CA PRO A 387 -18.21 21.09 -8.81
C PRO A 387 -19.19 20.54 -7.76
N GLN A 388 -20.08 21.39 -7.25
CA GLN A 388 -21.02 21.00 -6.18
C GLN A 388 -21.95 19.86 -6.60
N SER A 389 -22.33 19.81 -7.88
CA SER A 389 -23.13 18.72 -8.47
C SER A 389 -22.48 17.35 -8.27
N ILE A 390 -21.16 17.25 -8.46
CA ILE A 390 -20.40 16.01 -8.28
C ILE A 390 -20.15 15.73 -6.80
N LYS A 391 -19.81 16.76 -6.00
CA LYS A 391 -19.57 16.60 -4.55
C LYS A 391 -20.78 16.00 -3.82
N ASN A 392 -21.99 16.45 -4.16
CA ASN A 392 -23.23 15.98 -3.55
C ASN A 392 -23.48 14.49 -3.79
N LEU A 393 -22.92 13.92 -4.87
CA LEU A 393 -23.00 12.49 -5.16
C LEU A 393 -22.08 11.65 -4.30
N GLY A 394 -21.22 12.23 -3.46
CA GLY A 394 -20.20 11.48 -2.70
C GLY A 394 -20.76 10.42 -1.74
N ASN A 395 -22.07 10.36 -1.48
CA ASN A 395 -22.69 9.29 -0.70
C ASN A 395 -23.07 8.07 -1.58
N ASP A 396 -23.32 8.28 -2.87
CA ASP A 396 -23.50 7.22 -3.87
C ASP A 396 -22.20 7.04 -4.64
N THR A 397 -21.34 6.16 -4.14
CA THR A 397 -19.99 5.94 -4.69
C THR A 397 -20.00 5.50 -6.15
N LYS A 398 -21.05 4.79 -6.60
CA LYS A 398 -21.20 4.34 -7.99
C LYS A 398 -21.51 5.52 -8.91
N LYS A 399 -22.52 6.34 -8.57
CA LYS A 399 -22.85 7.54 -9.34
C LYS A 399 -21.72 8.56 -9.32
N PHE A 400 -21.12 8.78 -8.15
CA PHE A 400 -19.95 9.65 -8.00
C PHE A 400 -18.82 9.26 -8.96
N LYS A 401 -18.46 7.96 -9.00
CA LYS A 401 -17.42 7.45 -9.89
C LYS A 401 -17.75 7.68 -11.37
N SER A 402 -19.00 7.44 -11.76
CA SER A 402 -19.46 7.62 -13.14
C SER A 402 -19.38 9.09 -13.57
N GLU A 403 -19.99 10.00 -12.80
CA GLU A 403 -20.02 11.43 -13.10
C GLU A 403 -18.62 12.06 -13.05
N LEU A 404 -17.81 11.69 -12.07
CA LEU A 404 -16.43 12.15 -11.98
C LEU A 404 -15.62 11.70 -13.21
N LYS A 405 -15.80 10.46 -13.66
CA LYS A 405 -15.11 9.96 -14.86
C LYS A 405 -15.54 10.72 -16.12
N ASN A 406 -16.83 11.03 -16.27
CA ASN A 406 -17.36 11.84 -17.37
C ASN A 406 -16.76 13.25 -17.35
N TYR A 407 -16.77 13.91 -16.20
CA TYR A 407 -16.17 15.23 -16.00
C TYR A 407 -14.68 15.24 -16.38
N LEU A 408 -13.91 14.24 -15.94
CA LEU A 408 -12.49 14.16 -16.24
C LEU A 408 -12.21 13.83 -17.72
N HIS A 409 -13.06 13.04 -18.38
CA HIS A 409 -12.94 12.80 -19.82
C HIS A 409 -13.21 14.06 -20.64
N ALA A 410 -14.23 14.85 -20.26
CA ALA A 410 -14.58 16.08 -20.96
C ALA A 410 -13.43 17.10 -20.95
N HIS A 411 -12.80 17.31 -19.79
CA HIS A 411 -11.72 18.29 -19.63
C HIS A 411 -10.34 17.77 -20.02
N SER A 412 -10.05 16.48 -19.77
CA SER A 412 -8.78 15.84 -20.11
C SER A 412 -7.54 16.58 -19.54
N PHE A 413 -7.53 16.82 -18.24
CA PHE A 413 -6.48 17.56 -17.54
C PHE A 413 -5.09 16.90 -17.66
N TYR A 414 -4.08 17.71 -17.99
CA TYR A 414 -2.67 17.31 -18.07
C TYR A 414 -1.85 17.74 -16.83
N SER A 415 -2.36 18.67 -16.02
CA SER A 415 -1.75 19.13 -14.77
C SER A 415 -2.81 19.42 -13.69
N LEU A 416 -2.41 19.49 -12.42
CA LEU A 416 -3.31 19.93 -11.35
C LEU A 416 -3.68 21.42 -11.49
N ASP A 417 -2.79 22.23 -12.03
CA ASP A 417 -3.06 23.65 -12.24
C ASP A 417 -4.20 23.86 -13.25
N GLU A 418 -4.23 23.07 -14.33
CA GLU A 418 -5.38 23.04 -15.25
C GLU A 418 -6.67 22.70 -14.51
N TYR A 419 -6.64 21.70 -13.61
CA TYR A 419 -7.81 21.32 -12.81
C TYR A 419 -8.26 22.42 -11.84
N PHE A 420 -7.32 23.12 -11.21
CA PHE A 420 -7.66 24.18 -10.26
C PHE A 420 -8.22 25.44 -10.93
N ASN A 421 -7.79 25.72 -12.16
CA ASN A 421 -8.21 26.92 -12.89
C ASN A 421 -9.60 26.81 -13.51
N VAL A 422 -10.07 25.60 -13.87
CA VAL A 422 -11.39 25.42 -14.52
C VAL A 422 -12.57 25.87 -13.66
N ASN A 423 -12.45 25.83 -12.33
CA ASN A 423 -13.55 26.23 -11.42
C ASN A 423 -13.38 27.65 -10.87
N ARG A 424 -12.47 28.45 -11.43
CA ARG A 424 -12.25 29.86 -11.07
C ARG A 424 -12.88 30.85 -12.07
N GLU A 425 -13.28 30.37 -13.23
CA GLU A 425 -14.17 31.04 -14.18
C GLU A 425 -15.63 30.67 -13.85
#